data_AF-A0A846RND1-F1
#
_entry.id   AF-A0A846RND1-F1
#
_cell.length_a   1.000
_cell.length_b   1.000
_cell.length_c   1.000
_cell.angle_alpha   90.00
_cell.angle_beta   90.00
_cell.angle_gamma   90.00
#
_symmetry.space_group_name_H-M   'P 1'
#
loop_
_entity.id
_entity.type
_entity.pdbx_description
1 polymer ?
#
loop_
_entity_poly.entity_id
_entity_poly.type
_entity_poly.pdbx_seq_one_letter_code
_entity_poly.pdbx_strand_id
1 'polypeptide(L)'
;MNSRSQQGNSDAGNEETQRRLIGKAVRHSRLAINDVWMYYFSIGGTVGEYEIEAFLHASYSLPPLQRDILAHAVNEMIDELAPPPRAPYCDDVAEERHRRAESTRDSRTQGSAGEQHDG
;
A
#
# COMPACT_ATOMS: atom_id res chain seq x y z
N MET A 1 37.82 15.24 22.65
CA MET A 1 36.82 16.30 22.40
C MET A 1 36.13 16.16 21.02
N ASN A 2 35.79 14.95 20.55
CA ASN A 2 35.24 14.73 19.18
C ASN A 2 33.81 14.18 19.10
N SER A 3 33.04 14.15 20.19
CA SER A 3 31.73 13.49 20.20
C SER A 3 30.57 14.34 19.65
N ARG A 4 30.73 15.66 19.52
CA ARG A 4 29.63 16.57 19.13
C ARG A 4 29.49 16.78 17.62
N SER A 5 30.53 16.48 16.83
CA SER A 5 30.54 16.69 15.37
C SER A 5 30.04 15.49 14.57
N GLN A 6 30.03 14.28 15.14
CA GLN A 6 29.47 13.09 14.47
C GLN A 6 27.94 13.00 14.62
N GLN A 7 27.37 13.52 15.72
CA GLN A 7 25.94 13.41 16.01
C GLN A 7 25.08 14.17 14.98
N GLY A 8 25.43 15.42 14.67
CA GLY A 8 24.69 16.23 13.69
C GLY A 8 24.73 15.68 12.26
N ASN A 9 25.77 14.93 11.90
CA ASN A 9 25.86 14.28 10.58
C ASN A 9 25.04 12.98 10.52
N SER A 10 24.88 12.31 11.67
CA SER A 10 24.09 11.08 11.80
C SER A 10 22.59 11.38 11.74
N ASP A 11 22.15 12.42 12.44
CA ASP A 11 20.73 12.78 12.55
C ASP A 11 20.18 13.27 11.20
N ALA A 12 20.97 14.03 10.44
CA ALA A 12 20.61 14.46 9.08
C ALA A 12 20.55 13.27 8.09
N GLY A 13 21.48 12.32 8.19
CA GLY A 13 21.45 11.10 7.37
C GLY A 13 20.25 10.19 7.69
N ASN A 14 19.86 10.12 8.96
CA ASN A 14 18.68 9.39 9.41
C ASN A 14 17.39 10.04 8.92
N GLU A 15 17.28 11.37 9.01
CA GLU A 15 16.14 12.11 8.47
C GLU A 15 15.98 11.91 6.97
N GLU A 16 17.05 12.07 6.19
CA GLU A 16 17.03 11.88 4.75
C GLU A 16 16.57 10.46 4.37
N THR A 17 17.09 9.46 5.09
CA THR A 17 16.71 8.06 4.87
C THR A 17 15.24 7.83 5.19
N GLN A 18 14.77 8.31 6.34
CA GLN A 18 13.38 8.17 6.78
C GLN A 18 12.41 8.84 5.80
N ARG A 19 12.67 10.10 5.46
CA ARG A 19 11.91 10.89 4.48
C ARG A 19 11.77 10.17 3.14
N ARG A 20 12.89 9.64 2.62
CA ARG A 20 12.91 8.89 1.36
C ARG A 20 12.07 7.61 1.42
N LEU A 21 12.12 6.90 2.55
CA LEU A 21 11.35 5.67 2.74
C LEU A 21 9.85 5.95 2.88
N ILE A 22 9.46 6.95 3.67
CA ILE A 22 8.06 7.41 3.79
C ILE A 22 7.53 7.81 2.40
N GLY A 23 8.26 8.65 1.67
CA GLY A 23 7.84 9.06 0.33
C GLY A 23 7.75 7.90 -0.67
N LYS A 24 8.59 6.87 -0.52
CA LYS A 24 8.47 5.64 -1.34
C LYS A 24 7.19 4.86 -0.98
N ALA A 25 6.88 4.72 0.30
CA ALA A 25 5.68 4.04 0.77
C ALA A 25 4.41 4.72 0.22
N VAL A 26 4.25 6.03 0.44
CA VAL A 26 3.12 6.84 -0.06
C VAL A 26 2.92 6.67 -1.57
N ARG A 27 3.99 6.78 -2.37
CA ARG A 27 3.89 6.61 -3.82
C ARG A 27 3.53 5.19 -4.25
N HIS A 28 4.03 4.18 -3.54
CA HIS A 28 3.77 2.78 -3.88
C HIS A 28 2.34 2.37 -3.57
N SER A 29 1.80 2.82 -2.43
CA SER A 29 0.41 2.59 -2.02
C SER A 29 -0.59 3.54 -2.68
N ARG A 30 -0.12 4.52 -3.46
CA ARG A 30 -0.94 5.53 -4.15
C ARG A 30 -1.84 6.32 -3.20
N LEU A 31 -1.38 6.53 -1.97
CA LEU A 31 -2.12 7.34 -0.99
C LEU A 31 -2.11 8.80 -1.44
N ALA A 32 -3.27 9.45 -1.39
CA ALA A 32 -3.35 10.88 -1.62
C ALA A 32 -2.78 11.62 -0.42
N ILE A 33 -2.03 12.69 -0.67
CA ILE A 33 -1.36 13.43 0.39
C ILE A 33 -2.36 14.07 1.38
N ASN A 34 -3.52 14.47 0.88
CA ASN A 34 -4.61 15.00 1.68
C ASN A 34 -5.12 13.96 2.69
N ASP A 35 -5.32 12.72 2.27
CA ASP A 35 -5.78 11.64 3.15
C ASP A 35 -4.72 11.31 4.20
N VAL A 36 -3.44 11.26 3.80
CA VAL A 36 -2.31 11.06 4.72
C VAL A 36 -2.26 12.17 5.75
N TRP A 37 -2.39 13.43 5.33
CA TRP A 37 -2.40 14.57 6.23
C TRP A 37 -3.59 14.52 7.21
N MET A 38 -4.80 14.22 6.72
CA MET A 38 -6.00 14.12 7.54
C MET A 38 -5.85 13.04 8.62
N TYR A 39 -5.33 11.86 8.26
CA TYR A 39 -5.11 10.79 9.23
C TYR A 39 -3.99 11.13 10.21
N TYR A 40 -2.85 11.62 9.71
CA TYR A 40 -1.74 12.13 10.53
C TYR A 40 -2.20 13.16 11.57
N PHE A 41 -3.03 14.12 11.17
CA PHE A 41 -3.60 15.13 12.06
C PHE A 41 -4.50 14.49 13.12
N SER A 42 -5.34 13.53 12.74
CA SER A 42 -6.24 12.83 13.67
C SER A 42 -5.51 12.09 14.81
N ILE A 43 -4.27 11.63 14.57
CA ILE A 43 -3.47 10.87 15.55
C ILE A 43 -2.46 11.75 16.31
N GLY A 44 -2.60 13.08 16.26
CA GLY A 44 -1.78 14.03 17.03
C GLY A 44 -0.67 14.71 16.22
N GLY A 45 -0.71 14.61 14.90
CA GLY A 45 0.10 15.41 14.01
C GLY A 45 -0.21 16.90 14.11
N THR A 46 0.82 17.76 14.12
CA THR A 46 0.66 19.20 14.32
C THR A 46 1.06 20.06 13.12
N VAL A 47 1.66 19.47 12.09
CA VAL A 47 2.10 20.21 10.89
C VAL A 47 1.02 20.21 9.81
N GLY A 48 1.03 21.21 8.95
CA GLY A 48 0.07 21.36 7.85
C GLY A 48 0.37 20.45 6.65
N GLU A 49 -0.62 20.27 5.79
CA GLU A 49 -0.52 19.49 4.54
C GLU A 49 0.68 19.93 3.68
N TYR A 50 0.84 21.24 3.47
CA TYR A 50 1.96 21.80 2.70
C TYR A 50 3.33 21.54 3.33
N GLU A 51 3.43 21.47 4.67
CA GLU A 51 4.68 21.17 5.36
C GLU A 51 5.04 19.68 5.20
N ILE A 52 4.04 18.79 5.17
CA ILE A 52 4.23 17.37 4.84
C ILE A 52 4.69 17.24 3.38
N GLU A 53 4.04 17.93 2.44
CA GLU A 53 4.47 17.95 1.04
C GLU A 53 5.92 18.43 0.90
N ALA A 54 6.24 19.58 1.49
CA ALA A 54 7.58 20.15 1.46
C ALA A 54 8.62 19.22 2.09
N PHE A 55 8.27 18.53 3.18
CA PHE A 55 9.10 17.49 3.79
C PHE A 55 9.37 16.35 2.80
N LEU A 56 8.35 15.79 2.16
CA LEU A 56 8.54 14.72 1.17
C LEU A 56 9.41 15.17 -0.02
N HIS A 57 9.38 16.46 -0.36
CA HIS A 57 10.19 17.10 -1.40
C HIS A 57 11.59 17.57 -0.93
N ALA A 58 12.03 17.23 0.28
CA ALA A 58 13.32 17.66 0.85
C ALA A 58 13.47 19.20 0.97
N SER A 59 12.36 19.94 0.90
CA SER A 59 12.34 21.41 0.97
C SER A 59 12.04 21.92 2.39
N TYR A 60 11.68 21.02 3.31
CA TYR A 60 11.40 21.32 4.70
C TYR A 60 11.86 20.16 5.59
N SER A 61 12.28 20.46 6.82
CA SER A 61 12.71 19.48 7.81
C SER A 61 11.66 19.39 8.92
N LEU A 62 11.28 18.16 9.28
CA LEU A 62 10.31 17.92 10.33
C LEU A 62 11.00 17.49 11.63
N PRO A 63 10.48 17.89 12.81
CA PRO A 63 10.92 17.34 14.08
C PRO A 63 10.82 15.80 14.08
N PRO A 64 11.74 15.06 14.75
CA PRO A 64 11.75 13.60 14.74
C PRO A 64 10.40 12.98 15.10
N LEU A 65 9.75 13.46 16.15
CA LEU A 65 8.43 12.99 16.56
C LEU A 65 7.38 13.14 15.44
N GLN A 66 7.39 14.25 14.71
CA GLN A 66 6.43 14.48 13.63
C GLN A 66 6.68 13.56 12.44
N ARG A 67 7.95 13.21 12.17
CA ARG A 67 8.31 12.21 11.15
C ARG A 67 7.83 10.82 11.54
N ASP A 68 7.93 10.46 12.82
CA ASP A 68 7.49 9.16 13.32
C ASP A 68 5.97 9.03 13.30
N ILE A 69 5.23 10.08 13.68
CA ILE A 69 3.77 10.10 13.57
C ILE A 69 3.35 10.01 12.10
N LEU A 70 4.01 10.73 11.18
CA LEU A 70 3.75 10.62 9.75
C LEU A 70 4.03 9.21 9.22
N ALA A 71 5.13 8.59 9.63
CA ALA A 71 5.44 7.22 9.26
C ALA A 71 4.37 6.24 9.78
N HIS A 72 3.91 6.41 11.02
CA HIS A 72 2.86 5.60 11.60
C HIS A 72 1.54 5.76 10.84
N ALA A 73 1.13 6.99 10.54
CA ALA A 73 -0.06 7.27 9.73
C ALA A 73 -0.02 6.54 8.38
N VAL A 74 1.10 6.65 7.66
CA VAL A 74 1.28 5.98 6.35
C VAL A 74 1.24 4.46 6.49
N ASN A 75 1.83 3.89 7.53
CA ASN A 75 1.83 2.44 7.73
C ASN A 75 0.41 1.92 8.01
N GLU A 76 -0.35 2.55 8.91
CA GLU A 76 -1.72 2.15 9.21
C GLU A 76 -2.61 2.21 7.95
N MET A 77 -2.49 3.30 7.17
CA MET A 77 -3.22 3.43 5.91
C MET A 77 -2.84 2.36 4.88
N ILE A 78 -1.60 1.86 4.91
CA ILE A 78 -1.15 0.75 4.06
C ILE A 78 -1.71 -0.58 4.57
N ASP A 79 -1.73 -0.78 5.88
CA ASP A 79 -2.24 -2.01 6.51
C ASP A 79 -3.75 -2.18 6.30
N GLU A 80 -4.49 -1.07 6.11
CA GLU A 80 -5.90 -1.09 5.69
C GLU A 80 -6.11 -1.51 4.22
N LEU A 81 -5.07 -1.45 3.37
CA LEU A 81 -5.18 -1.88 1.98
C LEU A 81 -5.15 -3.40 1.89
N ALA A 82 -6.00 -3.96 1.03
CA ALA A 82 -5.93 -5.39 0.73
C ALA A 82 -4.51 -5.75 0.22
N PRO A 83 -3.92 -6.85 0.71
CA PRO A 83 -2.59 -7.25 0.27
C PRO A 83 -2.56 -7.47 -1.24
N PRO A 84 -1.45 -7.15 -1.93
CA PRO A 84 -1.35 -7.32 -3.37
C PRO A 84 -1.65 -8.77 -3.77
N PRO A 85 -2.34 -8.99 -4.90
CA PRO A 85 -2.57 -10.33 -5.41
C PRO A 85 -1.23 -11.02 -5.65
N ARG A 86 -1.12 -12.28 -5.22
CA ARG A 86 0.08 -13.09 -5.46
C ARG A 86 0.09 -13.56 -6.91
N ALA A 87 1.27 -13.56 -7.51
CA ALA A 87 1.46 -14.13 -8.84
C ALA A 87 1.15 -15.63 -8.78
N PRO A 88 0.25 -16.15 -9.64
CA PRO A 88 -0.09 -17.57 -9.62
C PRO A 88 1.09 -18.41 -10.13
N TYR A 89 1.26 -19.61 -9.58
CA TYR A 89 2.20 -20.59 -10.13
C TYR A 89 1.65 -21.18 -11.43
N CYS A 90 2.54 -21.73 -12.25
CA CYS A 90 2.15 -22.41 -13.48
C CYS A 90 1.11 -23.52 -13.22
N ASP A 91 1.25 -24.23 -12.11
CA ASP A 91 0.34 -25.31 -11.71
C ASP A 91 -1.04 -24.78 -11.33
N ASP A 92 -1.12 -23.67 -10.56
CA ASP A 92 -2.39 -23.00 -10.24
C ASP A 92 -3.18 -22.62 -11.51
N VAL A 93 -2.45 -22.14 -12.53
CA VAL A 93 -3.04 -21.78 -13.83
C VAL A 93 -3.51 -23.02 -14.61
N ALA A 94 -2.77 -24.12 -14.54
CA ALA A 94 -3.13 -25.37 -15.20
C ALA A 94 -4.37 -26.01 -14.55
N GLU A 95 -4.44 -26.03 -13.21
CA GLU A 95 -5.59 -26.52 -12.45
C GLU A 95 -6.85 -25.70 -12.70
N GLU A 96 -6.74 -24.36 -12.74
CA GLU A 96 -7.88 -23.48 -13.06
C GLU A 96 -8.40 -23.73 -14.47
N ARG A 97 -7.50 -23.91 -15.45
CA ARG A 97 -7.88 -24.27 -16.83
C ARG A 97 -8.60 -25.62 -16.88
N HIS A 98 -8.14 -26.61 -16.10
CA HIS A 98 -8.77 -27.93 -16.05
C HIS A 98 -10.17 -27.87 -15.42
N ARG A 99 -10.31 -27.23 -14.25
CA ARG A 99 -11.62 -27.03 -13.58
C ARG A 99 -12.62 -26.32 -14.50
N ARG A 100 -12.17 -25.30 -15.24
CA ARG A 100 -13.03 -24.57 -16.18
C ARG A 100 -13.48 -25.42 -17.37
N ALA A 101 -12.62 -26.30 -17.89
CA ALA A 101 -12.96 -27.21 -18.99
C ALA A 101 -13.98 -28.29 -18.57
N GLU A 102 -13.86 -28.82 -17.35
CA GLU A 102 -14.81 -29.79 -16.79
C GLU A 102 -16.19 -29.17 -16.55
N SER A 103 -16.25 -27.95 -15.99
CA SER A 103 -17.51 -27.23 -15.76
C SER A 103 -18.28 -26.90 -17.05
N THR A 104 -17.56 -26.59 -18.15
CA THR A 104 -18.19 -26.40 -19.48
C THR A 104 -18.74 -27.69 -20.09
N ARG A 105 -18.26 -28.86 -19.65
CA ARG A 105 -18.73 -30.16 -20.15
C ARG A 105 -19.98 -30.62 -19.40
N ASP A 106 -20.05 -30.33 -18.11
CA ASP A 106 -21.20 -30.70 -17.26
C ASP A 106 -22.45 -29.87 -17.59
N SER A 107 -22.27 -28.57 -17.86
CA SER A 107 -23.35 -27.65 -18.26
C SER A 107 -23.98 -27.97 -19.63
N ARG A 108 -23.29 -28.70 -20.51
CA ARG A 108 -23.83 -29.14 -21.81
C ARG A 108 -24.70 -30.40 -21.70
N THR A 109 -24.65 -31.11 -20.58
CA THR A 109 -25.36 -32.39 -20.39
C THR A 109 -26.72 -32.22 -19.72
N GLN A 110 -26.99 -31.08 -19.04
CA GLN A 110 -28.28 -30.80 -18.38
C GLN A 110 -29.29 -30.01 -19.25
N GLY A 111 -28.95 -29.60 -20.47
CA GLY A 111 -29.83 -28.78 -21.34
C GLY A 111 -30.71 -29.55 -22.33
N SER A 112 -30.80 -30.88 -22.27
CA SER A 112 -31.48 -31.69 -23.30
C SER A 112 -32.41 -32.75 -22.70
N ALA A 113 -33.37 -32.34 -21.88
CA ALA A 113 -34.49 -33.18 -21.46
C ALA A 113 -35.72 -32.29 -21.19
N GLY A 114 -36.48 -31.96 -22.23
CA GLY A 114 -37.71 -31.19 -22.03
C GLY A 114 -38.43 -30.79 -23.30
N GLU A 115 -38.54 -31.66 -24.30
CA GLU A 115 -39.39 -31.32 -25.46
C GLU A 115 -39.85 -32.56 -26.25
N GLN A 116 -40.61 -33.46 -25.62
CA GLN A 116 -41.55 -34.34 -26.35
C GLN A 116 -42.75 -34.66 -25.44
N HIS A 117 -43.82 -33.88 -25.56
CA HIS A 117 -45.16 -34.33 -25.19
C HIS A 117 -46.09 -33.97 -26.36
N ASP A 118 -46.28 -34.95 -27.23
CA ASP A 118 -47.20 -34.95 -28.37
C ASP A 118 -48.28 -36.00 -28.10
N GLY A 119 -49.54 -35.66 -28.37
CA GLY A 119 -50.69 -36.58 -28.40
C GLY A 119 -51.72 -36.40 -27.30
#